data_AF-A0A937PZ82-F1
#
_entry.id   AF-A0A937PZ82-F1
#
_cell.length_a   1.000
_cell.length_b   1.000
_cell.length_c   1.000
_cell.angle_alpha   90.00
_cell.angle_beta   90.00
_cell.angle_gamma   90.00
#
_symmetry.space_group_name_H-M   'P 1'
#
loop_
_entity.id
_entity.type
_entity.pdbx_description
1 polymer ?
#
loop_
_entity_poly.entity_id
_entity_poly.type
_entity_poly.pdbx_seq_one_letter_code
_entity_poly.pdbx_strand_id
1 'polypeptide(L)'
;MTYHIEPIPRSLMAAFVAAHHYAVRVPPHCLLSLGCFSGGNLVGVASWGYGVRPRHTIQRLFPSLTTADYFELNRLCMLDSEPRNGESRFLRLCREFIRREEPRRIVLFTWADGMRGKPGYVYQGDNWLYGGFICTEFYITAENEVVHPRQVITRCGRRDRAFTRSVGLRRVRGRQFRYVHFLCGHAIRKRLLRESPFRWGREYPKMLDCVWTFEDGGQLRAGEGSRESREPPRFQGSGQFRHPAPLLAQTQAGEAPGRVAPGRMGEEN
;
A
#
# COMPACT_ATOMS: atom_id res chain seq x y z
N MET A 1 12.32 21.28 19.85
CA MET A 1 11.13 21.20 18.97
C MET A 1 10.10 20.31 19.64
N THR A 2 8.90 20.84 19.81
CA THR A 2 7.77 20.14 20.44
C THR A 2 6.71 19.93 19.37
N TYR A 3 6.31 18.68 19.16
CA TYR A 3 5.23 18.35 18.24
C TYR A 3 3.89 18.35 18.98
N HIS A 4 2.89 18.92 18.33
CA HIS A 4 1.49 18.84 18.73
C HIS A 4 0.71 18.02 17.70
N ILE A 5 -0.31 17.27 18.15
CA ILE A 5 -1.12 16.43 17.26
C ILE A 5 -2.59 16.69 17.49
N GLU A 6 -3.30 16.86 16.39
CA GLU A 6 -4.75 17.03 16.38
C GLU A 6 -5.40 16.33 15.18
N PRO A 7 -6.69 15.99 15.29
CA PRO A 7 -7.49 15.63 14.12
C PRO A 7 -7.52 16.78 13.12
N ILE A 8 -7.38 16.45 11.84
CA ILE A 8 -7.48 17.43 10.76
C ILE A 8 -8.57 17.05 9.76
N PRO A 9 -9.14 18.02 9.02
CA PRO A 9 -10.04 17.71 7.92
C PRO A 9 -9.39 16.79 6.88
N ARG A 10 -10.15 15.83 6.38
CA ARG A 10 -9.68 14.88 5.36
C ARG A 10 -9.18 15.57 4.09
N SER A 11 -9.77 16.71 3.72
CA SER A 11 -9.35 17.54 2.58
C SER A 11 -7.94 18.09 2.77
N LEU A 12 -7.62 18.60 3.96
CA LEU A 12 -6.29 19.11 4.29
C LEU A 12 -5.24 17.99 4.23
N MET A 13 -5.56 16.82 4.80
CA MET A 13 -4.70 15.65 4.70
C MET A 13 -4.49 15.21 3.24
N ALA A 14 -5.55 15.21 2.43
CA ALA A 14 -5.47 14.83 1.02
C ALA A 14 -4.56 15.79 0.23
N ALA A 15 -4.68 17.10 0.46
CA ALA A 15 -3.82 18.11 -0.14
C ALA A 15 -2.34 17.90 0.25
N PHE A 16 -2.07 17.68 1.55
CA PHE A 16 -0.72 17.44 2.05
C PHE A 16 -0.10 16.15 1.46
N VAL A 17 -0.88 15.04 1.43
CA VAL A 17 -0.44 13.77 0.84
C VAL A 17 -0.17 13.90 -0.66
N ALA A 18 -0.97 14.69 -1.39
CA ALA A 18 -0.75 14.93 -2.81
C ALA A 18 0.56 15.69 -3.08
N ALA A 19 0.90 16.65 -2.21
CA ALA A 19 2.10 17.45 -2.35
C ALA A 19 3.38 16.72 -1.91
N HIS A 20 3.33 15.89 -0.86
CA HIS A 20 4.54 15.41 -0.18
C HIS A 20 4.72 13.89 -0.18
N HIS A 21 3.67 13.10 -0.43
CA HIS A 21 3.76 11.64 -0.33
C HIS A 21 3.85 10.99 -1.72
N TYR A 22 4.79 10.07 -1.90
CA TYR A 22 5.03 9.36 -3.17
C TYR A 22 3.80 8.65 -3.78
N ALA A 23 2.84 8.24 -2.95
CA ALA A 23 1.61 7.59 -3.40
C ALA A 23 0.48 8.57 -3.80
N VAL A 24 0.67 9.88 -3.57
CA VAL A 24 -0.16 11.05 -3.96
C VAL A 24 -1.66 11.04 -3.62
N ARG A 25 -2.21 9.93 -3.12
CA ARG A 25 -3.64 9.74 -2.81
C ARG A 25 -3.83 9.13 -1.45
N VAL A 26 -4.77 9.67 -0.70
CA VAL A 26 -5.30 9.07 0.53
C VAL A 26 -6.32 7.98 0.16
N PRO A 27 -6.23 6.77 0.73
CA PRO A 27 -7.22 5.73 0.46
C PRO A 27 -8.64 6.09 0.94
N PRO A 28 -9.71 5.60 0.29
CA PRO A 28 -11.09 5.92 0.65
C PRO A 28 -11.45 5.51 2.09
N HIS A 29 -10.86 4.42 2.58
CA HIS A 29 -11.10 3.81 3.89
C HIS A 29 -10.33 4.44 5.07
N CYS A 30 -9.89 5.70 4.93
CA CYS A 30 -9.40 6.48 6.06
C CYS A 30 -10.57 6.86 6.99
N LEU A 31 -10.41 6.57 8.29
CA LEU A 31 -11.37 6.86 9.34
C LEU A 31 -10.90 8.00 10.26
N LEU A 32 -9.59 8.12 10.48
CA LEU A 32 -8.99 9.13 11.33
C LEU A 32 -7.80 9.77 10.60
N SER A 33 -7.81 11.10 10.54
CA SER A 33 -6.75 11.91 9.93
C SER A 33 -6.09 12.73 11.02
N LEU A 34 -4.80 12.49 11.28
CA LEU A 34 -4.03 13.22 12.30
C LEU A 34 -2.98 14.11 11.62
N GLY A 35 -2.90 15.37 12.06
CA GLY A 35 -1.85 16.31 11.66
C GLY A 35 -0.80 16.47 12.75
N CYS A 36 0.47 16.57 12.36
CA CYS A 36 1.60 16.90 13.21
C CYS A 36 1.97 18.37 13.02
N PHE A 37 2.01 19.13 14.11
CA PHE A 37 2.31 20.56 14.07
C PHE A 37 3.60 20.88 14.82
N SER A 38 4.42 21.75 14.23
CA SER A 38 5.67 22.26 14.79
C SER A 38 5.72 23.76 14.58
N GLY A 39 5.79 24.53 15.68
CA GLY A 39 5.74 26.01 15.60
C GLY A 39 4.48 26.56 14.93
N GLY A 40 3.34 25.88 15.10
CA GLY A 40 2.06 26.26 14.47
C GLY A 40 1.88 25.79 13.02
N ASN A 41 2.93 25.27 12.37
CA ASN A 41 2.86 24.81 10.99
C ASN A 41 2.55 23.32 10.91
N LEU A 42 1.71 22.91 9.96
CA LEU A 42 1.47 21.50 9.64
C LEU A 42 2.72 20.92 8.96
N VAL A 43 3.43 20.04 9.66
CA VAL A 43 4.69 19.44 9.20
C VAL A 43 4.57 17.95 8.89
N GLY A 44 3.44 17.32 9.21
CA GLY A 44 3.21 15.92 8.85
C GLY A 44 1.76 15.49 9.00
N VAL A 45 1.40 14.38 8.36
CA VAL A 45 0.06 13.79 8.41
C VAL A 45 0.11 12.27 8.50
N ALA A 46 -0.84 11.70 9.26
CA ALA A 46 -1.04 10.26 9.39
C ALA A 46 -2.51 9.91 9.16
N SER A 47 -2.76 8.98 8.23
CA SER A 47 -4.09 8.46 7.92
C SER A 47 -4.24 7.08 8.54
N TRP A 48 -5.26 6.90 9.37
CA TRP A 48 -5.59 5.66 10.05
C TRP A 48 -6.97 5.17 9.62
N GLY A 49 -7.10 3.87 9.42
CA GLY A 49 -8.35 3.27 8.98
C GLY A 49 -8.19 1.79 8.75
N TYR A 50 -8.54 1.33 7.56
CA TYR A 50 -8.53 -0.10 7.21
C TYR A 50 -7.68 -0.38 5.98
N GLY A 51 -7.32 -1.65 5.75
CA GLY A 51 -6.84 -2.10 4.45
C GLY A 51 -7.98 -2.45 3.50
N VAL A 52 -7.65 -3.03 2.34
CA VAL A 52 -8.64 -3.45 1.32
C VAL A 52 -9.57 -4.56 1.81
N ARG A 53 -9.07 -5.45 2.68
CA ARG A 53 -9.83 -6.59 3.23
C ARG A 53 -9.76 -6.56 4.75
N PRO A 54 -10.49 -5.66 5.42
CA PRO A 54 -10.24 -5.35 6.83
C PRO A 54 -10.42 -6.56 7.75
N ARG A 55 -11.54 -7.27 7.62
CA ARG A 55 -11.86 -8.44 8.45
C ARG A 55 -10.86 -9.58 8.23
N HIS A 56 -10.59 -9.91 6.97
CA HIS A 56 -9.61 -10.94 6.63
C HIS A 56 -8.20 -10.61 7.15
N THR A 57 -7.79 -9.34 7.05
CA THR A 57 -6.45 -8.91 7.47
C THR A 57 -6.28 -9.11 8.97
N ILE A 58 -7.20 -8.58 9.78
CA ILE A 58 -7.06 -8.67 11.24
C ILE A 58 -7.20 -10.10 11.75
N GLN A 59 -8.16 -10.88 11.24
CA GLN A 59 -8.33 -12.29 11.64
C GLN A 59 -7.14 -13.15 11.22
N ARG A 60 -6.44 -12.79 10.13
CA ARG A 60 -5.20 -13.47 9.75
C ARG A 60 -4.05 -13.16 10.71
N LEU A 61 -4.01 -11.95 11.28
CA LEU A 61 -2.99 -11.57 12.26
C LEU A 61 -3.31 -12.12 13.66
N PHE A 62 -4.57 -12.02 14.07
CA PHE A 62 -5.09 -12.36 15.39
C PHE A 62 -6.51 -12.92 15.22
N PRO A 63 -6.69 -14.25 15.20
CA PRO A 63 -7.98 -14.88 14.86
C PRO A 63 -9.17 -14.44 15.70
N SER A 64 -8.95 -14.04 16.96
CA SER A 64 -10.02 -13.61 17.86
C SER A 64 -10.51 -12.18 17.60
N LEU A 65 -9.76 -11.38 16.82
CA LEU A 65 -10.05 -9.96 16.63
C LEU A 65 -10.97 -9.69 15.44
N THR A 66 -11.64 -8.55 15.52
CA THR A 66 -12.57 -8.01 14.52
C THR A 66 -12.08 -6.68 13.97
N THR A 67 -12.82 -6.11 13.01
CA THR A 67 -12.49 -4.80 12.44
C THR A 67 -12.61 -3.65 13.43
N ALA A 68 -13.34 -3.81 14.53
CA ALA A 68 -13.45 -2.79 15.58
C ALA A 68 -12.17 -2.69 16.45
N ASP A 69 -11.36 -3.75 16.49
CA ASP A 69 -10.24 -3.88 17.43
C ASP A 69 -8.95 -3.24 16.93
N TYR A 70 -8.89 -2.78 15.67
CA TYR A 70 -7.65 -2.33 15.08
C TYR A 70 -7.78 -1.15 14.12
N PHE A 71 -6.67 -0.46 13.90
CA PHE A 71 -6.45 0.41 12.75
C PHE A 71 -5.23 -0.02 11.95
N GLU A 72 -5.30 0.17 10.64
CA GLU A 72 -4.16 0.16 9.73
C GLU A 72 -3.69 1.59 9.46
N LEU A 73 -2.37 1.83 9.57
CA LEU A 73 -1.76 3.07 9.09
C LEU A 73 -1.72 3.04 7.57
N ASN A 74 -2.54 3.88 6.96
CA ASN A 74 -2.67 3.96 5.51
C ASN A 74 -1.65 4.89 4.87
N ARG A 75 -1.39 6.05 5.49
CA ARG A 75 -0.41 7.04 5.00
C ARG A 75 0.32 7.64 6.18
N LEU A 76 1.62 7.84 6.02
CA LEU A 76 2.47 8.59 6.93
C LEU A 76 3.37 9.47 6.08
N CYS A 77 3.29 10.78 6.29
CA CYS A 77 4.09 11.75 5.58
C CYS A 77 4.55 12.82 6.56
N MET A 78 5.81 13.23 6.47
CA MET A 78 6.37 14.35 7.22
C MET A 78 7.27 15.13 6.27
N LEU A 79 7.43 16.44 6.50
CA LEU A 79 8.30 17.27 5.69
C LEU A 79 9.77 16.88 5.92
N ASP A 80 10.56 16.87 4.86
CA ASP A 80 12.00 16.56 4.92
C ASP A 80 12.80 17.61 5.72
N SER A 81 12.22 18.79 5.98
CA SER A 81 12.79 19.81 6.86
C SER A 81 12.79 19.39 8.34
N GLU A 82 12.00 18.40 8.71
CA GLU A 82 11.90 17.94 10.09
C GLU A 82 13.11 17.07 10.48
N PRO A 83 13.56 17.14 11.74
CA PRO A 83 14.75 16.43 12.17
C PRO A 83 14.59 14.91 12.06
N ARG A 84 15.74 14.22 11.92
CA ARG A 84 15.80 12.76 11.91
C ARG A 84 15.02 12.16 13.08
N ASN A 85 14.28 11.09 12.80
CA ASN A 85 13.33 10.41 13.70
C ASN A 85 12.04 11.20 13.99
N GLY A 86 11.77 12.27 13.25
CA GLY A 86 10.52 13.03 13.34
C GLY A 86 9.30 12.13 13.16
N GLU A 87 9.33 11.24 12.17
CA GLU A 87 8.22 10.34 11.86
C GLU A 87 7.99 9.31 12.96
N SER A 88 9.05 8.78 13.57
CA SER A 88 8.93 7.87 14.71
C SER A 88 8.32 8.57 15.93
N ARG A 89 8.71 9.84 16.20
CA ARG A 89 8.12 10.66 17.26
C ARG A 89 6.65 10.96 16.97
N PHE A 90 6.33 11.28 15.71
CA PHE A 90 4.97 11.53 15.27
C PHE A 90 4.08 10.27 15.44
N LEU A 91 4.58 9.10 15.05
CA LEU A 91 3.87 7.82 15.24
C LEU A 91 3.60 7.52 16.72
N ARG A 92 4.58 7.75 17.59
CA ARG A 92 4.42 7.61 19.04
C ARG A 92 3.26 8.44 19.56
N LEU A 93 3.22 9.71 19.20
CA LEU A 93 2.16 10.61 19.64
C LEU A 93 0.80 10.23 19.00
N CYS A 94 0.78 9.76 17.75
CA CYS A 94 -0.44 9.22 17.13
C CYS A 94 -1.02 8.05 17.93
N ARG A 95 -0.19 7.08 18.33
CA ARG A 95 -0.69 5.95 19.13
C ARG A 95 -1.13 6.35 20.53
N GLU A 96 -0.52 7.37 21.11
CA GLU A 96 -0.96 7.94 22.39
C GLU A 96 -2.34 8.61 22.24
N PHE A 97 -2.55 9.37 21.16
CA PHE A 97 -3.86 9.92 20.79
C PHE A 97 -4.90 8.83 20.58
N ILE A 98 -4.62 7.84 19.73
CA ILE A 98 -5.57 6.75 19.41
C ILE A 98 -5.92 5.95 20.66
N ARG A 99 -4.96 5.65 21.53
CA ARG A 99 -5.24 4.95 22.79
C ARG A 99 -6.23 5.72 23.68
N ARG A 100 -6.21 7.05 23.64
CA ARG A 100 -7.08 7.92 24.43
C ARG A 100 -8.46 8.09 23.81
N GLU A 101 -8.52 8.44 22.53
CA GLU A 101 -9.77 8.79 21.84
C GLU A 101 -10.50 7.57 21.24
N GLU A 102 -9.78 6.50 20.95
CA GLU A 102 -10.27 5.30 20.29
C GLU A 102 -9.97 4.04 21.13
N PRO A 103 -10.43 3.97 22.40
CA PRO A 103 -10.04 2.93 23.35
C PRO A 103 -10.45 1.51 22.94
N ARG A 104 -11.39 1.37 21.99
CA ARG A 104 -11.74 0.08 21.38
C ARG A 104 -10.63 -0.48 20.50
N ARG A 105 -9.75 0.38 19.98
CA ARG A 105 -8.60 -0.01 19.15
C ARG A 105 -7.49 -0.52 20.06
N ILE A 106 -7.26 -1.82 20.03
CA ILE A 106 -6.24 -2.48 20.85
C ILE A 106 -4.99 -2.88 20.06
N VAL A 107 -5.05 -2.83 18.73
CA VAL A 107 -3.94 -3.11 17.82
C VAL A 107 -3.83 -2.03 16.75
N LEU A 108 -2.61 -1.57 16.49
CA LEU A 108 -2.26 -0.81 15.30
C LEU A 108 -1.45 -1.70 14.37
N PHE A 109 -1.69 -1.58 13.08
CA PHE A 109 -1.10 -2.41 12.04
C PHE A 109 -0.56 -1.55 10.90
N THR A 110 0.53 -1.98 10.26
CA THR A 110 1.03 -1.31 9.06
C THR A 110 1.90 -2.22 8.19
N TRP A 111 2.01 -1.84 6.92
CA TRP A 111 2.94 -2.39 5.96
C TRP A 111 4.08 -1.41 5.68
N ALA A 112 5.31 -1.92 5.65
CA ALA A 112 6.49 -1.26 5.11
C ALA A 112 6.79 -1.79 3.71
N ASP A 113 6.95 -0.90 2.74
CA ASP A 113 7.13 -1.26 1.33
C ASP A 113 8.62 -1.51 1.02
N GLY A 114 9.04 -2.77 1.17
CA GLY A 114 10.42 -3.19 0.90
C GLY A 114 10.82 -2.99 -0.56
N MET A 115 9.89 -3.04 -1.51
CA MET A 115 10.19 -2.75 -2.92
C MET A 115 10.56 -1.28 -3.16
N ARG A 116 10.22 -0.39 -2.24
CA ARG A 116 10.60 1.02 -2.25
C ARG A 116 11.86 1.28 -1.40
N GLY A 117 12.59 0.24 -1.01
CA GLY A 117 13.75 0.36 -0.11
C GLY A 117 13.36 0.79 1.30
N LYS A 118 12.11 0.51 1.74
CA LYS A 118 11.62 0.91 3.06
C LYS A 118 11.47 -0.31 3.95
N PRO A 119 12.49 -0.66 4.76
CA PRO A 119 12.37 -1.75 5.73
C PRO A 119 11.52 -1.35 6.94
N GLY A 120 10.99 -0.13 7.00
CA GLY A 120 10.14 0.34 8.10
C GLY A 120 10.90 0.88 9.30
N TYR A 121 12.06 1.53 9.10
CA TYR A 121 12.85 2.13 10.19
C TYR A 121 12.03 3.01 11.13
N VAL A 122 11.04 3.74 10.60
CA VAL A 122 10.13 4.57 11.40
C VAL A 122 9.36 3.77 12.46
N TYR A 123 8.94 2.54 12.13
CA TYR A 123 8.23 1.62 13.02
C TYR A 123 9.20 0.95 14.01
N GLN A 124 10.40 0.63 13.54
CA GLN A 124 11.48 0.06 14.37
C GLN A 124 11.88 1.05 15.48
N GLY A 125 11.99 2.34 15.14
CA GLY A 125 12.32 3.41 16.09
C GLY A 125 11.25 3.66 17.17
N ASP A 126 9.98 3.36 16.88
CA ASP A 126 8.87 3.41 17.85
C ASP A 126 8.54 2.02 18.45
N ASN A 127 9.49 1.07 18.42
CA ASN A 127 9.38 -0.24 19.08
C ASN A 127 8.18 -1.11 18.62
N TRP A 128 7.71 -0.96 17.39
CA TRP A 128 6.70 -1.85 16.81
C TRP A 128 7.25 -3.27 16.70
N LEU A 129 6.40 -4.28 16.81
CA LEU A 129 6.79 -5.68 16.58
C LEU A 129 6.72 -6.00 15.10
N TYR A 130 7.76 -6.64 14.59
CA TYR A 130 7.82 -7.17 13.23
C TYR A 130 7.29 -8.61 13.20
N GLY A 131 6.50 -8.93 12.17
CA GLY A 131 5.85 -10.24 12.00
C GLY A 131 6.16 -10.94 10.68
N GLY A 132 7.26 -10.61 10.02
CA GLY A 132 7.62 -11.18 8.71
C GLY A 132 7.17 -10.35 7.51
N PHE A 133 7.06 -10.98 6.35
CA PHE A 133 6.71 -10.30 5.10
C PHE A 133 5.71 -11.08 4.26
N ILE A 134 5.17 -10.42 3.24
CA ILE A 134 4.54 -11.06 2.09
C ILE A 134 5.28 -10.66 0.82
N CYS A 135 5.21 -11.50 -0.21
CA CYS A 135 5.58 -11.09 -1.55
C CYS A 135 4.38 -10.44 -2.22
N THR A 136 4.53 -9.17 -2.58
CA THR A 136 3.56 -8.38 -3.34
C THR A 136 4.09 -8.12 -4.75
N GLU A 137 3.29 -7.47 -5.59
CA GLU A 137 3.64 -7.17 -6.96
C GLU A 137 3.04 -5.85 -7.45
N PHE A 138 3.73 -5.23 -8.42
CA PHE A 138 3.22 -4.14 -9.24
C PHE A 138 3.71 -4.30 -10.67
N TYR A 139 3.22 -3.44 -11.56
CA TYR A 139 3.69 -3.35 -12.94
C TYR A 139 4.43 -2.05 -13.15
N ILE A 140 5.35 -2.05 -14.11
CA ILE A 140 5.98 -0.84 -14.63
C ILE A 140 5.70 -0.72 -16.13
N THR A 141 5.46 0.50 -16.61
CA THR A 141 5.37 0.81 -18.04
C THR A 141 6.76 0.90 -18.67
N ALA A 142 6.84 1.09 -19.99
CA ALA A 142 8.11 1.35 -20.68
C ALA A 142 8.78 2.65 -20.18
N GLU A 143 7.99 3.62 -19.73
CA GLU A 143 8.40 4.90 -19.15
C GLU A 143 8.70 4.81 -17.64
N ASN A 144 8.74 3.60 -17.06
CA ASN A 144 8.99 3.32 -15.65
C ASN A 144 7.93 3.85 -14.66
N GLU A 145 6.69 4.07 -15.11
CA GLU A 145 5.59 4.44 -14.23
C GLU A 145 5.04 3.22 -13.46
N VAL A 146 4.78 3.36 -12.15
CA VAL A 146 4.23 2.25 -11.34
C VAL A 146 2.73 2.09 -11.55
N VAL A 147 2.29 0.93 -12.01
CA VAL A 147 0.87 0.59 -12.15
C VAL A 147 0.49 -0.47 -11.11
N HIS A 148 -0.51 -0.13 -10.28
CA HIS A 148 -0.99 -1.06 -9.26
C HIS A 148 -1.82 -2.19 -9.92
N PRO A 149 -1.69 -3.46 -9.53
CA PRO A 149 -2.43 -4.58 -10.14
C PRO A 149 -3.94 -4.37 -10.20
N ARG A 150 -4.51 -3.73 -9.17
CA ARG A 150 -5.94 -3.38 -9.13
C ARG A 150 -6.35 -2.37 -10.20
N GLN A 151 -5.48 -1.42 -10.58
CA GLN A 151 -5.78 -0.49 -11.67
C GLN A 151 -5.88 -1.23 -13.01
N VAL A 152 -5.02 -2.23 -13.23
CA VAL A 152 -5.08 -3.08 -14.44
C VAL A 152 -6.41 -3.83 -14.48
N ILE A 153 -6.81 -4.48 -13.39
CA ILE A 153 -8.10 -5.21 -13.31
C ILE A 153 -9.28 -4.25 -13.51
N THR A 154 -9.30 -3.12 -12.80
CA THR A 154 -10.42 -2.16 -12.86
C THR A 154 -10.58 -1.55 -14.25
N ARG A 155 -9.50 -1.34 -15.01
CA ARG A 155 -9.55 -0.70 -16.34
C ARG A 155 -9.64 -1.68 -17.49
N CYS A 156 -9.01 -2.85 -17.37
CA CYS A 156 -8.87 -3.81 -18.46
C CYS A 156 -9.71 -5.08 -18.26
N GLY A 157 -10.29 -5.29 -17.08
CA GLY A 157 -11.06 -6.51 -16.73
C GLY A 157 -10.22 -7.78 -16.58
N ARG A 158 -8.97 -7.78 -17.05
CA ARG A 158 -8.05 -8.93 -17.04
C ARG A 158 -6.63 -8.53 -16.65
N ARG A 159 -5.84 -9.51 -16.20
CA ARG A 159 -4.47 -9.33 -15.71
C ARG A 159 -3.60 -10.58 -15.93
N ASP A 160 -3.93 -11.39 -16.92
CA ASP A 160 -3.11 -12.55 -17.25
C ASP A 160 -1.76 -12.13 -17.84
N ARG A 161 -0.80 -13.06 -17.82
CA ARG A 161 0.59 -12.80 -18.22
C ARG A 161 0.69 -12.43 -19.71
N ALA A 162 -0.12 -13.05 -20.57
CA ALA A 162 -0.11 -12.77 -22.00
C ALA A 162 -0.58 -11.34 -22.26
N PHE A 163 -1.71 -10.95 -21.66
CA PHE A 163 -2.23 -9.59 -21.76
C PHE A 163 -1.27 -8.53 -21.21
N THR A 164 -0.78 -8.70 -19.99
CA THR A 164 0.10 -7.70 -19.38
C THR A 164 1.37 -7.48 -20.20
N ARG A 165 1.95 -8.53 -20.79
CA ARG A 165 3.07 -8.41 -21.74
C ARG A 165 2.67 -7.71 -23.04
N SER A 166 1.50 -8.02 -23.61
CA SER A 166 1.07 -7.42 -24.88
C SER A 166 0.83 -5.90 -24.77
N VAL A 167 0.51 -5.39 -23.57
CA VAL A 167 0.39 -3.96 -23.30
C VAL A 167 1.65 -3.33 -22.72
N GLY A 168 2.79 -4.02 -22.81
CA GLY A 168 4.10 -3.49 -22.38
C GLY A 168 4.28 -3.38 -20.87
N LEU A 169 3.44 -4.02 -20.05
CA LEU A 169 3.57 -4.02 -18.59
C LEU A 169 4.56 -5.07 -18.13
N ARG A 170 5.63 -4.63 -17.46
CA ARG A 170 6.63 -5.51 -16.86
C ARG A 170 6.30 -5.72 -15.39
N ARG A 171 6.28 -6.97 -14.95
CA ARG A 171 5.92 -7.31 -13.56
C ARG A 171 7.14 -7.20 -12.65
N VAL A 172 6.91 -6.61 -11.48
CA VAL A 172 7.86 -6.51 -10.37
C VAL A 172 7.27 -7.21 -9.16
N ARG A 173 8.06 -8.06 -8.49
CA ARG A 173 7.68 -8.69 -7.23
C ARG A 173 8.67 -8.33 -6.15
N GLY A 174 8.21 -8.19 -4.92
CA GLY A 174 9.11 -7.99 -3.79
C GLY A 174 8.39 -7.96 -2.46
N ARG A 175 9.14 -7.66 -1.40
CA ARG A 175 8.65 -7.84 -0.03
C ARG A 175 7.87 -6.62 0.48
N GLN A 176 6.78 -6.91 1.20
CA GLN A 176 6.13 -5.97 2.10
C GLN A 176 6.21 -6.51 3.53
N PHE A 177 6.79 -5.72 4.42
CA PHE A 177 7.07 -6.08 5.81
C PHE A 177 5.91 -5.69 6.70
N ARG A 178 5.51 -6.57 7.62
CA ARG A 178 4.38 -6.29 8.53
C ARG A 178 4.84 -5.87 9.91
N TYR A 179 4.17 -4.86 10.45
CA TYR A 179 4.41 -4.36 11.79
C TYR A 179 3.12 -4.20 12.57
N VAL A 180 3.18 -4.44 13.88
CA VAL A 180 2.08 -4.17 14.81
C VAL A 180 2.55 -3.42 16.05
N HIS A 181 1.67 -2.60 16.60
CA HIS A 181 1.83 -2.01 17.92
C HIS A 181 0.57 -2.30 18.75
N PHE A 182 0.75 -2.77 19.98
CA PHE A 182 -0.37 -3.05 20.88
C PHE A 182 -0.70 -1.81 21.72
N LEU A 183 -1.98 -1.47 21.81
CA LEU A 183 -2.49 -0.40 22.69
C LEU A 183 -3.11 -0.96 23.97
N CYS A 184 -3.36 -2.27 24.01
CA CYS A 184 -3.90 -2.97 25.16
C CYS A 184 -2.86 -3.30 26.24
N GLY A 185 -3.38 -3.68 27.42
CA GLY A 185 -2.57 -4.14 28.54
C GLY A 185 -1.85 -5.48 28.31
N HIS A 186 -0.93 -5.79 29.22
CA HIS A 186 -0.02 -6.94 29.11
C HIS A 186 -0.74 -8.29 28.91
N ALA A 187 -1.81 -8.56 29.68
CA ALA A 187 -2.53 -9.83 29.62
C ALA A 187 -3.15 -10.09 28.23
N ILE A 188 -3.84 -9.08 27.67
CA ILE A 188 -4.45 -9.17 26.34
C ILE A 188 -3.35 -9.34 25.28
N ARG A 189 -2.30 -8.54 25.34
CA ARG A 189 -1.15 -8.67 24.41
C ARG A 189 -0.57 -10.09 24.44
N LYS A 190 -0.35 -10.67 25.62
CA LYS A 190 0.20 -12.04 25.75
C LYS A 190 -0.74 -13.08 25.12
N ARG A 191 -2.06 -12.92 25.26
CA ARG A 191 -3.05 -13.78 24.59
C ARG A 191 -2.97 -13.64 23.08
N LEU A 192 -3.00 -12.42 22.56
CA LEU A 192 -2.94 -12.13 21.13
C LEU A 192 -1.65 -12.68 20.48
N LEU A 193 -0.52 -12.57 21.17
CA LEU A 193 0.74 -13.13 20.70
C LEU A 193 0.73 -14.66 20.62
N ARG A 194 -0.02 -15.36 21.49
CA ARG A 194 -0.12 -16.83 21.46
C ARG A 194 -1.02 -17.34 20.34
N GLU A 195 -2.10 -16.63 20.02
CA GLU A 195 -3.02 -17.05 18.95
C GLU A 195 -2.54 -16.66 17.55
N SER A 196 -1.59 -15.72 17.46
CA SER A 196 -1.12 -15.26 16.16
C SER A 196 -0.34 -16.36 15.45
N PRO A 197 -0.59 -16.59 14.15
CA PRO A 197 0.18 -17.54 13.36
C PRO A 197 1.58 -17.01 12.98
N PHE A 198 1.94 -15.79 13.41
CA PHE A 198 3.21 -15.15 13.09
C PHE A 198 4.09 -15.03 14.34
N ARG A 199 5.40 -15.22 14.15
CA ARG A 199 6.39 -14.87 15.17
C ARG A 199 6.57 -13.36 15.20
N TRP A 200 6.17 -12.73 16.30
CA TRP A 200 6.34 -11.30 16.52
C TRP A 200 7.58 -11.01 17.34
N GLY A 201 8.44 -10.13 16.84
CA GLY A 201 9.70 -9.81 17.51
C GLY A 201 10.30 -8.48 17.10
N ARG A 202 11.56 -8.27 17.48
CA ARG A 202 12.36 -7.09 17.13
C ARG A 202 13.55 -7.44 16.24
N GLU A 203 13.51 -8.61 15.63
CA GLU A 203 14.43 -9.02 14.57
C GLU A 203 13.99 -8.32 13.29
N TYR A 204 14.44 -7.08 13.13
CA TYR A 204 13.91 -6.20 12.10
C TYR A 204 14.62 -6.38 10.76
N PRO A 205 13.86 -6.34 9.63
CA PRO A 205 14.47 -6.23 8.32
C PRO A 205 15.29 -4.94 8.22
N LYS A 206 16.34 -5.00 7.41
CA LYS A 206 17.21 -3.87 7.06
C LYS A 206 17.17 -3.65 5.56
N MET A 207 17.98 -2.70 5.08
CA MET A 207 18.07 -2.42 3.65
C MET A 207 18.37 -3.66 2.81
N LEU A 208 19.21 -4.58 3.32
CA LEU A 208 19.55 -5.82 2.62
C LEU A 208 18.35 -6.77 2.42
N ASP A 209 17.30 -6.63 3.23
CA ASP A 209 16.09 -7.44 3.08
C ASP A 209 15.12 -6.88 2.04
N CYS A 210 15.33 -5.63 1.60
CA CYS A 210 14.52 -4.92 0.61
C CYS A 210 14.87 -5.38 -0.81
N VAL A 211 14.48 -6.62 -1.12
CA VAL A 211 14.75 -7.26 -2.42
C VAL A 211 13.52 -7.23 -3.32
N TRP A 212 13.74 -7.08 -4.63
CA TRP A 212 12.71 -7.23 -5.64
C TRP A 212 13.24 -7.97 -6.87
N THR A 213 12.33 -8.58 -7.61
CA THR A 213 12.63 -9.29 -8.86
C THR A 213 11.79 -8.71 -9.98
N PHE A 214 12.43 -8.49 -11.12
CA PHE A 214 11.74 -8.17 -12.37
C PHE A 214 11.64 -9.39 -13.24
N GLU A 215 10.58 -9.44 -14.03
CA GLU A 215 10.44 -10.42 -15.09
C GLU A 215 10.83 -9.79 -16.43
N ASP A 216 12.01 -10.16 -16.94
CA ASP A 216 12.48 -9.74 -18.27
C ASP A 216 13.00 -10.96 -19.04
N GLY A 217 12.50 -11.20 -20.25
CA GLY A 217 12.91 -12.35 -21.07
C GLY A 217 12.81 -13.74 -20.41
N GLY A 218 12.02 -13.89 -19.34
CA GLY A 218 11.95 -15.15 -18.57
C GLY A 218 13.04 -15.33 -17.50
N GLN A 219 13.98 -14.39 -17.35
CA GLN A 219 14.98 -14.38 -16.30
C GLN A 219 14.53 -13.52 -15.10
N LEU A 220 14.72 -14.07 -13.89
CA LEU A 220 14.58 -13.31 -12.64
C LEU A 220 15.89 -12.55 -12.39
N ARG A 221 15.91 -11.26 -12.68
CA ARG A 221 16.99 -10.39 -12.18
C ARG A 221 16.57 -9.89 -10.81
N ALA A 222 17.24 -10.37 -9.77
CA ALA A 222 17.13 -9.76 -8.45
C ALA A 222 17.77 -8.37 -8.51
N GLY A 223 16.97 -7.34 -8.27
CA GLY A 223 17.50 -6.07 -7.83
C GLY A 223 17.76 -6.17 -6.33
N GLU A 224 19.01 -5.99 -5.91
CA GLU A 224 19.29 -5.46 -4.58
C GLU A 224 19.01 -3.94 -4.62
N GLY A 225 18.55 -3.35 -3.52
CA GLY A 225 18.65 -1.90 -3.35
C GLY A 225 20.03 -1.43 -3.78
N SER A 226 20.09 -0.61 -4.83
CA SER A 226 21.30 -0.10 -5.48
C SER A 226 22.55 -0.12 -4.59
N ARG A 227 23.53 -0.99 -4.90
CA ARG A 227 24.84 -0.95 -4.22
C ARG A 227 25.73 0.19 -4.74
N GLU A 228 25.53 0.64 -5.98
CA GLU A 228 26.45 1.59 -6.63
C GLU A 228 25.94 3.03 -6.63
N SER A 229 24.62 3.25 -6.51
CA SER A 229 24.06 4.57 -6.34
C SER A 229 23.29 4.63 -5.03
N ARG A 230 23.55 5.64 -4.20
CA ARG A 230 22.68 5.96 -3.05
C ARG A 230 21.27 6.42 -3.49
N GLU A 231 20.92 6.21 -4.75
CA GLU A 231 19.63 6.57 -5.31
C GLU A 231 18.67 5.39 -5.12
N PRO A 232 17.54 5.58 -4.41
CA PRO A 232 16.46 4.60 -4.48
C PRO A 232 16.07 4.42 -5.96
N PRO A 233 15.62 3.23 -6.38
CA PRO A 233 15.07 3.09 -7.71
C PRO A 233 13.92 4.11 -7.85
N ARG A 234 14.12 5.11 -8.71
CA ARG A 234 13.16 6.19 -8.93
C ARG A 234 11.98 5.66 -9.75
N PHE A 235 11.06 4.96 -9.11
CA PHE A 235 9.80 4.60 -9.72
C PHE A 235 8.80 5.75 -9.54
N GLN A 236 8.73 6.64 -10.53
CA GLN A 236 7.87 7.82 -10.50
C GLN A 236 6.40 7.43 -10.72
N GLY A 237 5.51 8.06 -9.94
CA GLY A 237 4.05 8.05 -10.15
C GLY A 237 3.32 6.73 -9.83
N SER A 238 2.01 6.85 -9.58
CA SER A 238 1.07 5.78 -9.92
C SER A 238 0.61 6.05 -11.35
N GLY A 239 1.12 5.30 -12.33
CA GLY A 239 0.86 5.52 -13.75
C GLY A 239 -0.63 5.68 -14.00
N GLN A 240 -0.99 6.81 -14.61
CA GLN A 240 -2.36 7.01 -15.08
C GLN A 240 -2.45 6.27 -16.41
N PHE A 241 -3.04 5.08 -16.40
CA PHE A 241 -3.48 4.37 -17.61
C PHE A 241 -4.56 5.22 -18.33
N ARG A 242 -4.18 6.37 -18.90
CA ARG A 242 -5.12 7.44 -19.29
C ARG A 242 -6.08 6.99 -20.37
N HIS A 243 -5.70 6.02 -21.18
CA HIS A 243 -6.56 5.41 -22.18
C HIS A 243 -6.29 3.90 -22.21
N PRO A 244 -7.29 3.05 -22.54
CA PRO A 244 -6.99 1.71 -23.03
C PRO A 244 -5.94 1.88 -24.14
N ALA A 245 -4.91 1.04 -24.14
CA ALA A 245 -4.02 0.94 -25.30
C ALA A 245 -4.94 0.92 -26.54
N PRO A 246 -4.73 1.80 -27.54
CA PRO A 246 -5.48 1.67 -28.78
C PRO A 246 -5.28 0.22 -29.19
N LEU A 247 -6.40 -0.52 -29.26
CA LEU A 247 -6.42 -1.86 -29.81
C LEU A 247 -5.59 -1.76 -31.08
N LEU A 248 -4.42 -2.41 -31.10
CA LEU A 248 -3.64 -2.55 -32.32
C LEU A 248 -4.66 -2.92 -33.39
N ALA A 249 -4.78 -2.02 -34.36
CA ALA A 249 -5.76 -2.11 -35.43
C ALA A 249 -5.76 -3.55 -35.93
N GLN A 250 -6.98 -4.09 -36.07
CA GLN A 250 -7.24 -5.39 -36.65
C GLN A 250 -6.35 -5.52 -37.88
N THR A 251 -5.29 -6.32 -37.75
CA THR A 251 -4.52 -6.71 -38.91
C THR A 251 -5.07 -8.06 -39.30
N GLN A 252 -5.68 -8.04 -40.48
CA GLN A 252 -6.01 -9.16 -41.35
C GLN A 252 -7.41 -9.75 -41.18
N ALA A 253 -8.19 -9.42 -42.21
CA ALA A 253 -9.37 -10.11 -42.69
C ALA A 253 -9.21 -11.63 -42.62
N GLY A 254 -10.19 -12.26 -41.98
CA GLY A 254 -10.52 -13.67 -42.14
C GLY A 254 -12.04 -13.72 -42.18
N GLU A 255 -12.58 -14.05 -43.34
CA GLU A 255 -14.00 -14.19 -43.62
C GLU A 255 -14.70 -15.07 -42.57
N ALA A 256 -15.84 -14.59 -42.06
CA ALA A 256 -16.79 -15.40 -41.32
C ALA A 256 -18.04 -15.63 -42.20
N PRO A 257 -18.54 -16.87 -42.33
CA PRO A 257 -19.66 -17.19 -43.20
C PRO A 257 -20.97 -16.63 -42.66
N GLY A 258 -21.86 -16.26 -43.59
CA GLY A 258 -23.08 -15.50 -43.36
C GLY A 258 -24.03 -16.08 -42.31
N ARG A 259 -24.55 -15.19 -41.46
CA ARG A 259 -25.74 -15.47 -40.66
C ARG A 259 -26.99 -15.21 -41.50
N VAL A 260 -27.76 -16.27 -41.71
CA VAL A 260 -29.12 -16.26 -42.23
C VAL A 260 -30.01 -15.47 -41.25
N ALA A 261 -30.76 -14.51 -41.77
CA ALA A 261 -31.76 -13.75 -41.03
C ALA A 261 -33.04 -14.58 -40.82
N PRO A 262 -33.71 -14.54 -39.66
CA PRO A 262 -35.04 -15.13 -39.52
C PRO A 262 -36.08 -14.15 -40.07
N GLY A 263 -36.87 -14.61 -41.04
CA GLY A 263 -37.95 -13.87 -41.66
C GLY A 263 -39.08 -13.57 -40.66
N ARG A 264 -39.61 -12.34 -40.73
CA ARG A 264 -40.92 -11.98 -40.19
C ARG A 264 -41.97 -12.41 -41.22
N MET A 265 -42.85 -13.34 -40.86
CA MET A 265 -44.15 -13.48 -41.51
C MET A 265 -45.16 -12.63 -40.76
N GLY A 266 -45.69 -11.61 -41.44
CA GLY A 266 -46.98 -11.02 -41.12
C GLY A 266 -48.03 -11.69 -41.99
N GLU A 267 -49.11 -12.16 -41.38
CA GLU A 267 -50.32 -12.63 -42.04
C GLU A 267 -51.18 -11.42 -42.41
N GLU A 268 -51.64 -11.39 -43.67
CA GLU A 268 -52.79 -10.60 -44.12
C GLU A 268 -54.02 -11.53 -44.22
N ASN A 269 -55.05 -11.15 -43.46
CA ASN A 269 -56.51 -11.34 -43.61
C ASN A 269 -57.19 -11.87 -42.34
#